data_AF-D3BP58-F1
#
_entry.id   AF-D3BP58-F1
#
_cell.length_a   1.000
_cell.length_b   1.000
_cell.length_c   1.000
_cell.angle_alpha   90.00
_cell.angle_beta   90.00
_cell.angle_gamma   90.00
#
_symmetry.space_group_name_H-M   'P 1'
#
loop_
_entity.id
_entity.type
_entity.pdbx_description
1 polymer ?
#
loop_
_entity_poly.entity_id
_entity_poly.type
_entity_poly.pdbx_seq_one_letter_code
_entity_poly.pdbx_strand_id
1 'polypeptide(L)'
;MTMSCTHKDHALPAHCFPASLQSLTFKYSYQHAIDSANLFPSSLKSLSLSYENAEPIEQLPPNLTTLVLHLQFHQHSLQSGFLPDTLTQLRLNHNQPLLPNILPPNLVHLTLGNSFNHPLLPNTFPESLKELVFCKDFNQPIEPGILPHSLVSLTFGLSFNQPLEQGSIPGNLETLVFGARYKATLLPNVLPDSLVSLTFGNDWCPNTIREGVIPPKLRYLKFQLQFKLRFGSSYNFNAQRDLVLPRTLNELWLQSQPIRPPTASSLLKVIGRDGARLTNENIELNNNNNNHNDIRVRSKRKKNCNIM
;
A
#
# COMPACT_ATOMS: atom_id res chain seq x y z
N MET A 1 -15.39 20.81 12.78
CA MET A 1 -16.39 20.03 13.55
C MET A 1 -16.66 18.73 12.82
N THR A 2 -16.74 17.60 13.54
CA THR A 2 -16.96 16.26 12.98
C THR A 2 -18.18 15.63 13.63
N MET A 3 -19.03 14.97 12.85
CA MET A 3 -20.23 14.27 13.34
C MET A 3 -20.30 12.85 12.76
N SER A 4 -20.98 11.96 13.49
CA SER A 4 -21.28 10.61 13.01
C SER A 4 -22.72 10.22 13.28
N CYS A 5 -23.37 9.61 12.30
CA CYS A 5 -24.76 9.14 12.36
C CYS A 5 -24.83 7.60 12.39
N THR A 6 -25.86 7.05 13.03
CA THR A 6 -26.10 5.61 13.28
C THR A 6 -27.57 5.23 13.12
N HIS A 7 -27.90 3.93 13.08
CA HIS A 7 -29.30 3.44 12.99
C HIS A 7 -30.30 4.07 13.96
N LYS A 8 -29.84 4.47 15.15
CA LYS A 8 -30.74 5.04 16.18
C LYS A 8 -31.22 6.45 15.82
N ASP A 9 -30.55 7.08 14.87
CA ASP A 9 -30.96 8.37 14.35
C ASP A 9 -32.13 8.12 13.40
N HIS A 10 -33.28 8.74 13.68
CA HIS A 10 -34.40 8.77 12.75
C HIS A 10 -33.97 9.38 11.40
N ALA A 11 -34.81 9.28 10.38
CA ALA A 11 -34.62 10.01 9.13
C ALA A 11 -34.23 11.46 9.44
N LEU A 12 -33.08 11.90 8.91
CA LEU A 12 -32.52 13.19 9.29
C LEU A 12 -33.36 14.29 8.65
N PRO A 13 -33.85 15.27 9.43
CA PRO A 13 -34.58 16.39 8.86
C PRO A 13 -33.65 17.28 8.03
N ALA A 14 -34.23 18.03 7.10
CA ALA A 14 -33.48 19.05 6.36
C ALA A 14 -32.80 20.03 7.34
N HIS A 15 -31.59 20.47 7.00
CA HIS A 15 -30.80 21.43 7.79
C HIS A 15 -30.48 20.99 9.23
N CYS A 16 -30.49 19.69 9.54
CA CYS A 16 -30.14 19.17 10.87
C CYS A 16 -28.67 19.39 11.26
N PHE A 17 -27.79 19.58 10.28
CA PHE A 17 -26.36 19.75 10.51
C PHE A 17 -25.95 21.23 10.65
N PRO A 18 -25.02 21.55 11.56
CA PRO A 18 -24.54 22.91 11.74
C PRO A 18 -23.75 23.37 10.50
N ALA A 19 -23.88 24.65 10.14
CA ALA A 19 -23.20 25.26 9.00
C ALA A 19 -21.66 25.29 9.09
N SER A 20 -21.09 24.93 10.25
CA SER A 20 -19.64 24.78 10.47
C SER A 20 -19.14 23.34 10.38
N LEU A 21 -20.03 22.38 10.05
CA LEU A 21 -19.67 20.98 9.92
C LEU A 21 -18.72 20.77 8.75
N GLN A 22 -17.59 20.10 9.01
CA GLN A 22 -16.55 19.86 8.01
C GLN A 22 -16.42 18.38 7.63
N SER A 23 -16.79 17.49 8.54
CA SER A 23 -16.70 16.04 8.35
C SER A 23 -17.94 15.34 8.88
N LEU A 24 -18.52 14.46 8.06
CA LEU A 24 -19.71 13.70 8.39
C LEU A 24 -19.51 12.23 8.04
N THR A 25 -19.86 11.34 8.95
CA THR A 25 -19.76 9.89 8.75
C THR A 25 -21.10 9.22 9.03
N PHE A 26 -21.66 8.55 8.04
CA PHE A 26 -22.75 7.60 8.22
C PHE A 26 -22.16 6.23 8.48
N LYS A 27 -22.35 5.70 9.70
CA LYS A 27 -21.87 4.35 10.02
C LYS A 27 -22.74 3.31 9.31
N TYR A 28 -22.21 2.10 9.16
CA TYR A 28 -22.88 0.95 8.54
C TYR A 28 -24.29 0.68 9.06
N SER A 29 -24.58 1.05 10.31
CA SER A 29 -25.89 0.86 10.90
C SER A 29 -26.95 1.86 10.42
N TYR A 30 -26.59 2.95 9.74
CA TYR A 30 -27.58 3.90 9.24
C TYR A 30 -28.32 3.33 8.02
N GLN A 31 -29.65 3.20 8.13
CA GLN A 31 -30.49 2.52 7.13
C GLN A 31 -31.53 3.43 6.47
N HIS A 32 -31.53 4.73 6.78
CA HIS A 32 -32.50 5.67 6.20
C HIS A 32 -31.99 6.25 4.88
N ALA A 33 -32.93 6.63 4.00
CA ALA A 33 -32.60 7.36 2.78
C ALA A 33 -31.95 8.71 3.13
N ILE A 34 -30.99 9.12 2.29
CA ILE A 34 -30.25 10.36 2.46
C ILE A 34 -30.67 11.31 1.32
N ASP A 35 -31.54 12.26 1.63
CA ASP A 35 -31.91 13.31 0.68
C ASP A 35 -30.77 14.33 0.55
N SER A 36 -30.10 14.32 -0.60
CA SER A 36 -28.93 15.14 -0.86
C SER A 36 -29.22 16.64 -1.01
N ALA A 37 -30.45 17.04 -1.35
CA ALA A 37 -30.73 18.40 -1.81
C ALA A 37 -30.58 19.46 -0.69
N ASN A 38 -30.84 19.10 0.57
CA ASN A 38 -30.86 20.07 1.69
C ASN A 38 -30.19 19.56 2.98
N LEU A 39 -29.56 18.39 2.93
CA LEU A 39 -28.96 17.79 4.12
C LEU A 39 -27.58 18.37 4.41
N PHE A 40 -26.74 18.53 3.39
CA PHE A 40 -25.31 18.79 3.59
C PHE A 40 -24.98 20.29 3.63
N PRO A 41 -24.27 20.78 4.67
CA PRO A 41 -23.82 22.17 4.69
C PRO A 41 -22.71 22.40 3.67
N SER A 42 -22.64 23.61 3.09
CA SER A 42 -21.65 23.98 2.07
C SER A 42 -20.20 23.92 2.55
N SER A 43 -19.98 23.96 3.87
CA SER A 43 -18.69 23.80 4.55
C SER A 43 -18.17 22.36 4.56
N LEU A 44 -18.99 21.37 4.19
CA LEU A 44 -18.62 19.96 4.28
C LEU A 44 -17.50 19.63 3.30
N LYS A 45 -16.42 19.04 3.82
CA LYS A 45 -15.22 18.66 3.06
C LYS A 45 -14.98 17.16 3.04
N SER A 46 -15.40 16.46 4.09
CA SER A 46 -15.25 15.02 4.22
C SER A 46 -16.59 14.35 4.45
N LEU A 47 -16.86 13.32 3.65
CA LEU A 47 -18.07 12.51 3.76
C LEU A 47 -17.71 11.02 3.72
N SER A 48 -18.27 10.25 4.65
CA SER A 48 -18.16 8.80 4.66
C SER A 48 -19.55 8.18 4.66
N LEU A 49 -19.80 7.33 3.67
CA LEU A 49 -21.07 6.69 3.43
C LEU A 49 -20.87 5.18 3.32
N SER A 50 -21.67 4.45 4.08
CA SER A 50 -21.72 3.00 4.00
C SER A 50 -23.16 2.55 3.75
N TYR A 51 -23.40 1.93 2.60
CA TYR A 51 -24.71 1.44 2.22
C TYR A 51 -24.80 -0.06 2.46
N GLU A 52 -25.64 -0.45 3.42
CA GLU A 52 -26.05 -1.85 3.57
C GLU A 52 -27.47 -2.11 3.05
N ASN A 53 -28.39 -1.13 2.97
CA ASN A 53 -29.77 -1.34 2.49
C ASN A 53 -30.50 -0.06 1.98
N ALA A 54 -29.83 1.09 1.88
CA ALA A 54 -30.49 2.37 1.57
C ALA A 54 -30.39 2.75 0.09
N GLU A 55 -31.37 3.53 -0.39
CA GLU A 55 -31.36 4.12 -1.73
C GLU A 55 -30.07 4.94 -1.95
N PRO A 56 -29.48 4.87 -3.16
CA PRO A 56 -28.27 5.62 -3.46
C PRO A 56 -28.54 7.12 -3.37
N ILE A 57 -27.58 7.87 -2.80
CA ILE A 57 -27.60 9.33 -2.94
C ILE A 57 -27.52 9.65 -4.43
N GLU A 58 -28.47 10.43 -4.95
CA GLU A 58 -28.46 10.83 -6.37
C GLU A 58 -27.31 11.79 -6.70
N GLN A 59 -26.97 12.70 -5.76
CA GLN A 59 -25.91 13.70 -5.97
C GLN A 59 -25.07 13.91 -4.70
N LEU A 60 -23.75 13.86 -4.85
CA LEU A 60 -22.83 14.16 -3.77
C LEU A 60 -22.61 15.68 -3.62
N PRO A 61 -22.36 16.19 -2.40
CA PRO A 61 -22.02 17.60 -2.20
C PRO A 61 -20.82 18.01 -3.06
N PRO A 62 -20.91 19.12 -3.82
CA PRO A 62 -19.91 19.46 -4.84
C PRO A 62 -18.58 19.96 -4.28
N ASN A 63 -18.49 20.26 -2.98
CA ASN A 63 -17.31 20.85 -2.33
C ASN A 63 -16.42 19.83 -1.60
N LEU A 64 -16.72 18.53 -1.74
CA LEU A 64 -16.01 17.46 -1.05
C LEU A 64 -14.58 17.31 -1.55
N THR A 65 -13.63 17.23 -0.61
CA THR A 65 -12.24 16.90 -0.89
C THR A 65 -11.92 15.46 -0.56
N THR A 66 -12.63 14.88 0.42
CA THR A 66 -12.43 13.52 0.90
C THR A 66 -13.75 12.77 0.88
N LEU A 67 -13.74 11.59 0.27
CA LEU A 67 -14.92 10.73 0.20
C LEU A 67 -14.55 9.28 0.51
N VAL A 68 -15.34 8.66 1.37
CA VAL A 68 -15.30 7.23 1.63
C VAL A 68 -16.65 6.64 1.23
N LEU A 69 -16.66 5.79 0.21
CA LEU A 69 -17.86 5.10 -0.26
C LEU A 69 -17.71 3.60 -0.03
N HIS A 70 -18.65 3.02 0.71
CA HIS A 70 -18.83 1.58 0.77
C HIS A 70 -20.12 1.18 0.05
N LEU A 71 -19.96 0.67 -1.16
CA LEU A 71 -21.02 0.17 -2.04
C LEU A 71 -21.01 -1.37 -1.99
N GLN A 72 -21.88 -1.97 -1.18
CA GLN A 72 -21.90 -3.43 -1.00
C GLN A 72 -22.67 -4.19 -2.10
N PHE A 73 -23.48 -3.52 -2.94
CA PHE A 73 -24.35 -4.21 -3.90
C PHE A 73 -23.91 -4.10 -5.37
N HIS A 74 -24.10 -5.20 -6.10
CA HIS A 74 -23.81 -5.39 -7.52
C HIS A 74 -24.66 -4.55 -8.49
N GLN A 75 -25.54 -3.67 -8.01
CA GLN A 75 -26.52 -2.95 -8.86
C GLN A 75 -26.16 -1.49 -9.14
N HIS A 76 -25.18 -0.90 -8.44
CA HIS A 76 -24.84 0.51 -8.61
C HIS A 76 -23.51 0.68 -9.34
N SER A 77 -23.61 0.85 -10.68
CA SER A 77 -22.49 1.28 -11.50
C SER A 77 -22.22 2.75 -11.23
N LEU A 78 -20.97 3.09 -10.90
CA LEU A 78 -20.54 4.49 -10.85
C LEU A 78 -20.70 5.08 -12.26
N GLN A 79 -21.50 6.13 -12.39
CA GLN A 79 -21.65 6.86 -13.64
C GLN A 79 -20.65 8.02 -13.69
N SER A 80 -20.30 8.44 -14.90
CA SER A 80 -19.50 9.66 -15.09
C SER A 80 -20.24 10.87 -14.51
N GLY A 81 -19.50 11.76 -13.84
CA GLY A 81 -20.06 12.94 -13.18
C GLY A 81 -20.68 12.70 -11.80
N PHE A 82 -20.76 11.45 -11.31
CA PHE A 82 -21.26 11.16 -9.96
C PHE A 82 -20.29 11.66 -8.86
N LEU A 83 -18.99 11.48 -9.08
CA LEU A 83 -17.94 11.90 -8.15
C LEU A 83 -17.58 13.37 -8.40
N PRO A 84 -17.61 14.25 -7.38
CA PRO A 84 -17.23 15.65 -7.54
C PRO A 84 -15.77 15.84 -7.97
N ASP A 85 -15.54 16.77 -8.90
CA ASP A 85 -14.18 17.10 -9.41
C ASP A 85 -13.25 17.70 -8.35
N THR A 86 -13.80 18.16 -7.22
CA THR A 86 -13.03 18.70 -6.08
C THR A 86 -12.38 17.60 -5.23
N LEU A 87 -12.72 16.33 -5.47
CA LEU A 87 -12.17 15.22 -4.70
C LEU A 87 -10.67 15.04 -4.93
N THR A 88 -9.92 15.05 -3.84
CA THR A 88 -8.48 14.75 -3.82
C THR A 88 -8.20 13.40 -3.17
N GLN A 89 -9.11 12.90 -2.32
CA GLN A 89 -8.98 11.63 -1.63
C GLN A 89 -10.26 10.79 -1.76
N LEU A 90 -10.12 9.58 -2.27
CA LEU A 90 -11.23 8.64 -2.45
C LEU A 90 -10.87 7.27 -1.89
N ARG A 91 -11.70 6.76 -0.99
CA ARG A 91 -11.74 5.34 -0.65
C ARG A 91 -13.01 4.75 -1.23
N LEU A 92 -12.85 3.88 -2.21
CA LEU A 92 -13.95 3.28 -2.94
C LEU A 92 -13.98 1.78 -2.66
N ASN A 93 -14.92 1.34 -1.84
CA ASN A 93 -15.20 -0.08 -1.63
C ASN A 93 -16.36 -0.49 -2.52
N HIS A 94 -16.03 -0.92 -3.73
CA HIS A 94 -16.93 -1.31 -4.81
C HIS A 94 -16.34 -2.51 -5.54
N ASN A 95 -17.20 -3.42 -5.98
CA ASN A 95 -16.78 -4.65 -6.65
C ASN A 95 -17.37 -4.77 -8.07
N GLN A 96 -17.30 -3.70 -8.85
CA GLN A 96 -17.51 -3.78 -10.31
C GLN A 96 -16.33 -3.13 -11.04
N PRO A 97 -16.19 -3.35 -12.36
CA PRO A 97 -15.11 -2.75 -13.15
C PRO A 97 -15.12 -1.22 -13.08
N LEU A 98 -13.93 -0.62 -12.99
CA LEU A 98 -13.77 0.82 -13.16
C LEU A 98 -13.61 1.12 -14.65
N LEU A 99 -14.60 1.81 -15.22
CA LEU A 99 -14.51 2.31 -16.59
C LEU A 99 -13.64 3.57 -16.65
N PRO A 100 -13.02 3.86 -17.81
CA PRO A 100 -12.28 5.10 -18.02
C PRO A 100 -13.12 6.35 -17.71
N ASN A 101 -12.46 7.41 -17.21
CA ASN A 101 -13.07 8.72 -16.94
C ASN A 101 -14.19 8.73 -15.87
N ILE A 102 -14.33 7.68 -15.06
CA ILE A 102 -15.24 7.70 -13.89
C ILE A 102 -14.62 8.44 -12.71
N LEU A 103 -13.29 8.32 -12.53
CA LEU A 103 -12.60 8.95 -11.41
C LEU A 103 -12.39 10.45 -11.66
N PRO A 104 -12.53 11.29 -10.63
CA PRO A 104 -12.42 12.74 -10.78
C PRO A 104 -11.00 13.16 -11.18
N PRO A 105 -10.84 14.20 -12.01
CA PRO A 105 -9.56 14.55 -12.64
C PRO A 105 -8.50 15.11 -11.69
N ASN A 106 -8.89 15.50 -10.47
CA ASN A 106 -7.98 16.05 -9.45
C ASN A 106 -7.66 15.05 -8.32
N LEU A 107 -8.03 13.78 -8.50
CA LEU A 107 -7.84 12.76 -7.48
C LEU A 107 -6.35 12.50 -7.23
N VAL A 108 -5.90 12.65 -5.98
CA VAL A 108 -4.49 12.49 -5.59
C VAL A 108 -4.27 11.14 -4.90
N HIS A 109 -5.22 10.70 -4.08
CA HIS A 109 -5.13 9.45 -3.32
C HIS A 109 -6.36 8.57 -3.59
N LEU A 110 -6.10 7.33 -4.00
CA LEU A 110 -7.14 6.33 -4.23
C LEU A 110 -6.85 5.05 -3.44
N THR A 111 -7.83 4.62 -2.65
CA THR A 111 -7.86 3.30 -2.03
C THR A 111 -9.02 2.49 -2.57
N LEU A 112 -8.73 1.36 -3.20
CA LEU A 112 -9.73 0.39 -3.64
C LEU A 112 -10.04 -0.58 -2.50
N GLY A 113 -11.32 -0.75 -2.19
CA GLY A 113 -11.81 -1.54 -1.06
C GLY A 113 -11.83 -3.05 -1.33
N ASN A 114 -12.12 -3.81 -0.28
CA ASN A 114 -11.55 -5.13 0.00
C ASN A 114 -11.66 -6.19 -1.10
N SER A 115 -12.67 -6.13 -1.98
CA SER A 115 -12.99 -7.20 -2.93
C SER A 115 -12.88 -6.81 -4.41
N PHE A 116 -12.37 -5.63 -4.75
CA PHE A 116 -12.15 -5.23 -6.15
C PHE A 116 -11.11 -6.14 -6.83
N ASN A 117 -11.55 -6.96 -7.80
CA ASN A 117 -10.65 -7.86 -8.54
C ASN A 117 -10.99 -7.91 -10.03
N HIS A 118 -11.19 -6.75 -10.64
CA HIS A 118 -11.52 -6.59 -12.06
C HIS A 118 -10.30 -6.12 -12.87
N PRO A 119 -10.18 -6.52 -14.15
CA PRO A 119 -9.15 -5.97 -15.03
C PRO A 119 -9.23 -4.45 -15.09
N LEU A 120 -8.08 -3.80 -15.24
CA LEU A 120 -7.97 -2.36 -15.37
C LEU A 120 -7.83 -2.01 -16.85
N LEU A 121 -8.53 -0.96 -17.28
CA LEU A 121 -8.47 -0.47 -18.65
C LEU A 121 -7.52 0.74 -18.77
N PRO A 122 -6.99 1.04 -19.96
CA PRO A 122 -6.28 2.30 -20.18
C PRO A 122 -7.13 3.51 -19.77
N ASN A 123 -6.51 4.54 -19.21
CA ASN A 123 -7.17 5.75 -18.72
C ASN A 123 -8.21 5.50 -17.60
N THR A 124 -8.10 4.39 -16.87
CA THR A 124 -8.90 4.14 -15.65
C THR A 124 -8.57 5.15 -14.55
N PHE A 125 -7.29 5.50 -14.39
CA PHE A 125 -6.80 6.40 -13.35
C PHE A 125 -6.46 7.78 -13.94
N PRO A 126 -6.74 8.88 -13.20
CA PRO A 126 -6.40 10.22 -13.64
C PRO A 126 -4.89 10.50 -13.48
N GLU A 127 -4.34 11.36 -14.34
CA GLU A 127 -2.94 11.82 -14.30
C GLU A 127 -2.59 12.72 -13.10
N SER A 128 -3.57 13.01 -12.23
CA SER A 128 -3.33 13.65 -10.94
C SER A 128 -2.91 12.65 -9.86
N LEU A 129 -3.16 11.36 -10.06
CA LEU A 129 -3.08 10.34 -9.00
C LEU A 129 -1.63 10.14 -8.55
N LYS A 130 -1.38 10.31 -7.25
CA LYS A 130 -0.06 10.16 -6.62
C LYS A 130 0.06 8.90 -5.80
N GLU A 131 -1.03 8.45 -5.19
CA GLU A 131 -1.03 7.27 -4.33
C GLU A 131 -2.18 6.33 -4.69
N LEU A 132 -1.84 5.06 -4.91
CA LEU A 132 -2.79 4.00 -5.20
C LEU A 132 -2.60 2.84 -4.24
N VAL A 133 -3.68 2.45 -3.58
CA VAL A 133 -3.73 1.28 -2.69
C VAL A 133 -4.76 0.30 -3.23
N PHE A 134 -4.29 -0.83 -3.73
CA PHE A 134 -5.12 -1.95 -4.12
C PHE A 134 -5.63 -2.73 -2.91
N CYS A 135 -6.78 -3.37 -3.10
CA CYS A 135 -7.41 -4.17 -2.07
C CYS A 135 -6.73 -5.51 -1.85
N LYS A 136 -7.17 -6.20 -0.79
CA LYS A 136 -6.62 -7.49 -0.35
C LYS A 136 -6.76 -8.61 -1.38
N ASP A 137 -7.80 -8.55 -2.21
CA ASP A 137 -8.17 -9.61 -3.15
C ASP A 137 -7.72 -9.32 -4.60
N PHE A 138 -7.23 -8.11 -4.89
CA PHE A 138 -6.79 -7.74 -6.24
C PHE A 138 -5.62 -8.62 -6.70
N ASN A 139 -5.79 -9.31 -7.83
CA ASN A 139 -4.81 -10.20 -8.43
C ASN A 139 -4.93 -10.24 -9.96
N GLN A 140 -5.26 -9.11 -10.58
CA GLN A 140 -5.30 -8.95 -12.04
C GLN A 140 -3.95 -8.47 -12.56
N PRO A 141 -3.56 -8.83 -13.80
CA PRO A 141 -2.33 -8.33 -14.40
C PRO A 141 -2.37 -6.81 -14.54
N ILE A 142 -1.19 -6.18 -14.44
CA ILE A 142 -1.01 -4.75 -14.69
C ILE A 142 -0.23 -4.61 -15.99
N GLU A 143 -0.94 -4.31 -17.06
CA GLU A 143 -0.32 -4.09 -18.38
C GLU A 143 0.46 -2.75 -18.40
N PRO A 144 1.49 -2.64 -19.25
CA PRO A 144 2.21 -1.39 -19.43
C PRO A 144 1.30 -0.21 -19.79
N GLY A 145 1.51 0.94 -19.14
CA GLY A 145 0.73 2.17 -19.40
C GLY A 145 -0.66 2.25 -18.74
N ILE A 146 -1.06 1.24 -17.95
CA ILE A 146 -2.32 1.29 -17.18
C ILE A 146 -2.21 2.24 -15.98
N LEU A 147 -1.07 2.25 -15.28
CA LEU A 147 -0.84 3.13 -14.15
C LEU A 147 -0.38 4.52 -14.65
N PRO A 148 -0.90 5.61 -14.06
CA PRO A 148 -0.60 6.97 -14.54
C PRO A 148 0.84 7.36 -14.23
N HIS A 149 1.43 8.20 -15.07
CA HIS A 149 2.85 8.61 -14.95
C HIS A 149 3.10 9.42 -13.67
N SER A 150 2.06 10.05 -13.14
CA SER A 150 2.08 10.84 -11.91
C SER A 150 2.28 10.04 -10.63
N LEU A 151 2.10 8.71 -10.65
CA LEU A 151 2.03 7.86 -9.46
C LEU A 151 3.40 7.78 -8.75
N VAL A 152 3.40 8.04 -7.44
CA VAL A 152 4.60 8.08 -6.58
C VAL A 152 4.60 6.90 -5.60
N SER A 153 3.43 6.46 -5.13
CA SER A 153 3.30 5.35 -4.20
C SER A 153 2.26 4.33 -4.70
N LEU A 154 2.66 3.06 -4.71
CA LEU A 154 1.82 1.95 -5.09
C LEU A 154 1.88 0.86 -4.03
N THR A 155 0.70 0.48 -3.53
CA THR A 155 0.57 -0.63 -2.57
C THR A 155 -0.37 -1.68 -3.13
N PHE A 156 0.15 -2.90 -3.31
CA PHE A 156 -0.64 -4.09 -3.61
C PHE A 156 -1.15 -4.73 -2.32
N GLY A 157 -2.38 -5.25 -2.36
CA GLY A 157 -2.92 -6.03 -1.26
C GLY A 157 -2.40 -7.46 -1.21
N LEU A 158 -2.94 -8.24 -0.28
CA LEU A 158 -2.42 -9.57 0.11
C LEU A 158 -2.26 -10.54 -1.08
N SER A 159 -3.21 -10.54 -2.01
CA SER A 159 -3.37 -11.61 -3.00
C SER A 159 -2.62 -11.41 -4.31
N PHE A 160 -2.08 -10.22 -4.57
CA PHE A 160 -1.41 -9.93 -5.83
C PHE A 160 -0.18 -10.83 -6.03
N ASN A 161 -0.17 -11.58 -7.13
CA ASN A 161 0.89 -12.50 -7.52
C ASN A 161 1.02 -12.61 -9.04
N GLN A 162 0.77 -11.53 -9.76
CA GLN A 162 0.94 -11.47 -11.21
C GLN A 162 2.38 -11.05 -11.57
N PRO A 163 2.94 -11.54 -12.68
CA PRO A 163 4.20 -11.02 -13.19
C PRO A 163 4.05 -9.53 -13.54
N LEU A 164 5.15 -8.80 -13.42
CA LEU A 164 5.25 -7.41 -13.85
C LEU A 164 6.20 -7.33 -15.04
N GLU A 165 5.77 -6.61 -16.07
CA GLU A 165 6.55 -6.38 -17.28
C GLU A 165 7.20 -4.99 -17.26
N GLN A 166 8.13 -4.75 -18.18
CA GLN A 166 8.72 -3.43 -18.35
C GLN A 166 7.62 -2.43 -18.71
N GLY A 167 7.51 -1.35 -17.93
CA GLY A 167 6.48 -0.32 -18.11
C GLY A 167 5.16 -0.59 -17.38
N SER A 168 4.99 -1.74 -16.72
CA SER A 168 3.84 -1.98 -15.81
C SER A 168 3.87 -1.05 -14.60
N ILE A 169 5.05 -0.66 -14.14
CA ILE A 169 5.27 0.28 -13.04
C ILE A 169 5.77 1.62 -13.62
N PRO A 170 5.16 2.76 -13.27
CA PRO A 170 5.51 4.04 -13.88
C PRO A 170 6.89 4.54 -13.41
N GLY A 171 7.59 5.25 -14.30
CA GLY A 171 8.97 5.69 -14.11
C GLY A 171 9.22 6.71 -12.99
N ASN A 172 8.17 7.25 -12.36
CA ASN A 172 8.27 8.19 -11.23
C ASN A 172 7.97 7.53 -9.87
N LEU A 173 7.66 6.22 -9.84
CA LEU A 173 7.28 5.55 -8.60
C LEU A 173 8.47 5.53 -7.62
N GLU A 174 8.26 6.04 -6.41
CA GLU A 174 9.27 6.07 -5.35
C GLU A 174 9.06 4.95 -4.32
N THR A 175 7.81 4.55 -4.08
CA THR A 175 7.46 3.54 -3.08
C THR A 175 6.61 2.44 -3.70
N LEU A 176 7.08 1.19 -3.57
CA LEU A 176 6.38 -0.01 -3.99
C LEU A 176 6.24 -0.99 -2.83
N VAL A 177 5.01 -1.41 -2.56
CA VAL A 177 4.69 -2.38 -1.50
C VAL A 177 3.93 -3.56 -2.10
N PHE A 178 4.48 -4.76 -1.95
CA PHE A 178 3.83 -6.02 -2.31
C PHE A 178 3.18 -6.70 -1.11
N GLY A 179 2.05 -7.35 -1.35
CA GLY A 179 1.40 -8.21 -0.37
C GLY A 179 2.13 -9.54 -0.12
N ALA A 180 1.65 -10.31 0.84
CA ALA A 180 2.33 -11.54 1.28
C ALA A 180 2.39 -12.63 0.19
N ARG A 181 1.43 -12.70 -0.74
CA ARG A 181 1.39 -13.76 -1.75
C ARG A 181 2.26 -13.50 -2.97
N TYR A 182 2.91 -12.34 -3.08
CA TYR A 182 3.74 -12.02 -4.23
C TYR A 182 5.00 -12.89 -4.29
N LYS A 183 5.08 -13.73 -5.32
CA LYS A 183 6.15 -14.72 -5.56
C LYS A 183 6.66 -14.70 -7.00
N ALA A 184 6.07 -13.86 -7.86
CA ALA A 184 6.54 -13.70 -9.24
C ALA A 184 7.97 -13.14 -9.25
N THR A 185 8.80 -13.64 -10.17
CA THR A 185 10.17 -13.15 -10.34
C THR A 185 10.16 -11.77 -10.98
N LEU A 186 10.86 -10.82 -10.37
CA LEU A 186 11.11 -9.51 -10.98
C LEU A 186 12.29 -9.64 -11.96
N LEU A 187 12.07 -9.26 -13.21
CA LEU A 187 13.11 -9.22 -14.25
C LEU A 187 13.86 -7.88 -14.20
N PRO A 188 15.08 -7.80 -14.77
CA PRO A 188 15.79 -6.54 -14.94
C PRO A 188 14.91 -5.49 -15.65
N ASN A 189 15.06 -4.22 -15.27
CA ASN A 189 14.32 -3.06 -15.82
C ASN A 189 12.80 -3.02 -15.56
N VAL A 190 12.24 -3.96 -14.79
CA VAL A 190 10.82 -3.91 -14.38
C VAL A 190 10.58 -2.86 -13.30
N LEU A 191 11.51 -2.73 -12.35
CA LEU A 191 11.47 -1.71 -11.32
C LEU A 191 12.05 -0.39 -11.86
N PRO A 192 11.40 0.76 -11.63
CA PRO A 192 11.86 2.03 -12.17
C PRO A 192 13.08 2.58 -11.41
N ASP A 193 13.93 3.32 -12.09
CA ASP A 193 15.13 3.96 -11.52
C ASP A 193 14.82 4.98 -10.42
N SER A 194 13.57 5.48 -10.36
CA SER A 194 13.07 6.36 -9.30
C SER A 194 12.86 5.67 -7.96
N LEU A 195 12.77 4.33 -7.92
CA LEU A 195 12.31 3.60 -6.75
C LEU A 195 13.27 3.76 -5.57
N VAL A 196 12.75 4.25 -4.45
CA VAL A 196 13.50 4.50 -3.20
C VAL A 196 13.21 3.42 -2.15
N SER A 197 11.97 2.95 -2.10
CA SER A 197 11.49 2.00 -1.10
C SER A 197 10.76 0.83 -1.74
N LEU A 198 11.22 -0.39 -1.44
CA LEU A 198 10.62 -1.64 -1.88
C LEU A 198 10.29 -2.51 -0.67
N THR A 199 9.03 -2.90 -0.53
CA THR A 199 8.56 -3.75 0.58
C THR A 199 7.92 -5.01 0.05
N PHE A 200 8.29 -6.15 0.61
CA PHE A 200 7.65 -7.44 0.38
C PHE A 200 6.92 -7.94 1.63
N GLY A 201 5.81 -8.63 1.41
CA GLY A 201 5.03 -9.24 2.48
C GLY A 201 5.61 -10.57 2.99
N ASN A 202 4.84 -11.22 3.85
CA ASN A 202 5.36 -12.22 4.79
C ASN A 202 5.75 -13.58 4.19
N ASP A 203 5.25 -13.93 2.99
CA ASP A 203 5.59 -15.18 2.32
C ASP A 203 6.60 -14.97 1.18
N TRP A 204 7.35 -13.85 1.24
CA TRP A 204 8.41 -13.52 0.30
C TRP A 204 9.47 -14.63 0.22
N CYS A 205 9.85 -14.97 -1.00
CA CYS A 205 10.87 -15.97 -1.29
C CYS A 205 12.13 -15.28 -1.85
N PRO A 206 13.35 -15.72 -1.48
CA PRO A 206 14.58 -15.06 -1.91
C PRO A 206 14.82 -15.02 -3.43
N ASN A 207 14.21 -15.95 -4.18
CA ASN A 207 14.36 -16.02 -5.63
C ASN A 207 13.59 -14.93 -6.41
N THR A 208 12.86 -14.04 -5.72
CA THR A 208 12.06 -12.97 -6.30
C THR A 208 12.92 -11.86 -6.93
N ILE A 209 14.09 -11.56 -6.35
CA ILE A 209 15.04 -10.55 -6.86
C ILE A 209 16.26 -11.27 -7.41
N ARG A 210 16.60 -11.04 -8.68
CA ARG A 210 17.81 -11.57 -9.34
C ARG A 210 18.83 -10.46 -9.59
N GLU A 211 20.00 -10.83 -10.10
CA GLU A 211 21.05 -9.88 -10.52
C GLU A 211 20.49 -8.84 -11.51
N GLY A 212 20.88 -7.58 -11.35
CA GLY A 212 20.44 -6.47 -12.22
C GLY A 212 19.01 -5.96 -12.00
N VAL A 213 18.30 -6.44 -10.96
CA VAL A 213 16.92 -6.00 -10.66
C VAL A 213 16.87 -4.77 -9.76
N ILE A 214 17.90 -4.51 -8.95
CA ILE A 214 17.89 -3.42 -7.98
C ILE A 214 18.09 -2.07 -8.67
N PRO A 215 17.13 -1.13 -8.54
CA PRO A 215 17.26 0.20 -9.09
C PRO A 215 18.34 1.02 -8.37
N PRO A 216 19.01 1.95 -9.07
CA PRO A 216 20.14 2.70 -8.51
C PRO A 216 19.75 3.62 -7.35
N LYS A 217 18.49 4.06 -7.25
CA LYS A 217 18.01 4.92 -6.14
C LYS A 217 17.44 4.14 -4.96
N LEU A 218 17.40 2.80 -5.01
CA LEU A 218 16.78 2.01 -3.96
C LEU A 218 17.56 2.14 -2.65
N ARG A 219 16.90 2.64 -1.60
CA ARG A 219 17.49 2.86 -0.27
C ARG A 219 16.96 1.93 0.78
N TYR A 220 15.68 1.59 0.68
CA TYR A 220 14.99 0.78 1.69
C TYR A 220 14.46 -0.49 1.03
N LEU A 221 14.92 -1.63 1.53
CA LEU A 221 14.35 -2.94 1.19
C LEU A 221 13.81 -3.57 2.47
N LYS A 222 12.50 -3.82 2.49
CA LYS A 222 11.80 -4.39 3.64
C LYS A 222 11.21 -5.74 3.28
N PHE A 223 11.37 -6.72 4.15
CA PHE A 223 10.78 -8.05 4.00
C PHE A 223 10.61 -8.71 5.37
N GLN A 224 9.78 -9.75 5.43
CA GLN A 224 9.73 -10.60 6.62
C GLN A 224 10.37 -11.96 6.34
N LEU A 225 11.08 -12.48 7.34
CA LEU A 225 11.60 -13.85 7.32
C LEU A 225 10.74 -14.74 8.20
N GLN A 226 10.30 -15.86 7.63
CA GLN A 226 9.69 -16.96 8.39
C GLN A 226 10.74 -18.05 8.62
N PHE A 227 10.97 -18.43 9.87
CA PHE A 227 11.81 -19.58 10.23
C PHE A 227 10.95 -20.67 10.86
N LYS A 228 11.00 -21.89 10.30
CA LYS A 228 10.48 -23.11 10.94
C LYS A 228 11.63 -23.82 11.64
N LEU A 229 11.64 -23.80 12.96
CA LEU A 229 12.57 -24.62 13.75
C LEU A 229 12.03 -26.05 13.85
N ARG A 230 12.79 -27.05 13.39
CA ARG A 230 12.45 -28.47 13.57
C ARG A 230 12.89 -28.94 14.96
N PHE A 231 12.10 -28.66 16.00
CA PHE A 231 12.28 -29.27 17.32
C PHE A 231 10.93 -29.59 17.96
N GLY A 232 10.39 -30.79 17.75
CA GLY A 232 9.33 -31.43 18.56
C GLY A 232 7.96 -30.73 18.72
N SER A 233 7.87 -29.43 18.45
CA SER A 233 6.71 -28.55 18.48
C SER A 233 7.03 -27.38 17.53
N SER A 234 6.14 -27.12 16.58
CA SER A 234 6.39 -26.17 15.49
C SER A 234 6.28 -24.73 16.00
N TYR A 235 7.41 -24.10 16.36
CA TYR A 235 7.44 -22.65 16.60
C TYR A 235 7.72 -21.93 15.27
N ASN A 236 6.79 -21.07 14.85
CA ASN A 236 6.99 -20.13 13.76
C ASN A 236 7.55 -18.83 14.34
N PHE A 237 8.78 -18.45 13.96
CA PHE A 237 9.32 -17.13 14.26
C PHE A 237 9.14 -16.21 13.06
N ASN A 238 8.48 -15.08 13.28
CA ASN A 238 8.34 -14.00 12.31
C ASN A 238 9.21 -12.82 12.75
N ALA A 239 10.20 -12.46 11.92
CA ALA A 239 10.99 -11.25 12.13
C ALA A 239 10.90 -10.37 10.89
N GLN A 240 10.38 -9.14 11.07
CA GLN A 240 10.48 -8.12 10.05
C GLN A 240 11.92 -7.61 10.01
N ARG A 241 12.48 -7.51 8.80
CA ARG A 241 13.82 -6.99 8.57
C ARG A 241 13.72 -5.80 7.62
N ASP A 242 14.28 -4.70 8.07
CA ASP A 242 14.47 -3.50 7.25
C ASP A 242 15.96 -3.45 6.91
N LEU A 243 16.30 -3.45 5.61
CA LEU A 243 17.64 -3.22 5.11
C LEU A 243 17.75 -1.79 4.59
N VAL A 244 18.68 -1.03 5.15
CA VAL A 244 19.14 0.24 4.56
C VAL A 244 20.30 -0.09 3.62
N LEU A 245 20.11 0.15 2.32
CA LEU A 245 21.08 -0.18 1.29
C LEU A 245 22.04 1.00 1.07
N PRO A 246 23.36 0.76 0.97
CA PRO A 246 24.31 1.82 0.65
C PRO A 246 24.10 2.30 -0.80
N ARG A 247 24.39 3.59 -1.06
CA ARG A 247 24.22 4.20 -2.39
C ARG A 247 25.06 3.56 -3.50
N THR A 248 26.02 2.73 -3.15
CA THR A 248 26.93 2.02 -4.06
C THR A 248 26.47 0.60 -4.36
N LEU A 249 25.32 0.17 -3.82
CA LEU A 249 24.83 -1.20 -3.98
C LEU A 249 24.21 -1.41 -5.36
N ASN A 250 24.91 -2.16 -6.21
CA ASN A 250 24.42 -2.54 -7.55
C ASN A 250 23.82 -3.95 -7.58
N GLU A 251 24.18 -4.79 -6.60
CA GLU A 251 23.74 -6.18 -6.51
C GLU A 251 23.41 -6.52 -5.06
N LEU A 252 22.38 -7.35 -4.86
CA LEU A 252 22.02 -7.90 -3.57
C LEU A 252 21.74 -9.38 -3.71
N TRP A 253 22.52 -10.16 -3.00
CA TRP A 253 22.33 -11.59 -2.86
C TRP A 253 21.60 -11.84 -1.54
N LEU A 254 20.47 -12.55 -1.59
CA LEU A 254 19.76 -12.98 -0.39
C LEU A 254 19.75 -14.51 -0.39
N GLN A 255 20.71 -15.14 0.29
CA GLN A 255 20.74 -16.59 0.44
C GLN A 255 20.05 -17.02 1.74
N SER A 256 19.04 -17.88 1.64
CA SER A 256 18.54 -18.65 2.78
C SER A 256 19.39 -19.92 2.93
N GLN A 257 20.26 -19.99 3.94
CA GLN A 257 21.00 -21.21 4.26
C GLN A 257 20.14 -22.14 5.15
N PRO A 258 20.09 -23.46 4.92
CA PRO A 258 19.51 -24.40 5.87
C PRO A 258 20.48 -24.60 7.06
N ILE A 259 20.38 -23.79 8.11
CA ILE A 259 21.29 -23.89 9.27
C ILE A 259 20.59 -24.59 10.45
N ARG A 260 21.06 -25.79 10.81
CA ARG A 260 20.97 -26.33 12.18
C ARG A 260 21.97 -25.59 13.08
N PRO A 261 21.69 -25.49 14.39
CA PRO A 261 20.92 -24.40 14.99
C PRO A 261 21.64 -23.03 14.83
N PRO A 262 20.90 -21.90 14.72
CA PRO A 262 21.52 -20.60 14.48
C PRO A 262 22.06 -20.00 15.79
N THR A 263 23.32 -19.58 15.79
CA THR A 263 23.66 -18.36 16.53
C THR A 263 23.07 -17.18 15.74
N ALA A 264 22.53 -16.16 16.41
CA ALA A 264 21.72 -15.09 15.82
C ALA A 264 22.40 -14.25 14.69
N SER A 265 23.67 -14.53 14.37
CA SER A 265 24.51 -13.79 13.44
C SER A 265 24.54 -14.34 12.01
N SER A 266 24.07 -15.57 11.74
CA SER A 266 24.34 -16.27 10.46
C SER A 266 23.20 -16.28 9.43
N LEU A 267 22.24 -15.36 9.52
CA LEU A 267 20.94 -15.55 8.84
C LEU A 267 20.76 -14.87 7.47
N LEU A 268 21.64 -13.95 7.05
CA LEU A 268 21.61 -13.31 5.73
C LEU A 268 23.01 -12.87 5.32
N LYS A 269 23.49 -13.32 4.16
CA LYS A 269 24.72 -12.79 3.54
C LYS A 269 24.32 -11.77 2.48
N VAL A 270 24.59 -10.49 2.74
CA VAL A 270 24.51 -9.43 1.74
C VAL A 270 25.91 -9.25 1.16
N ILE A 271 26.06 -9.51 -0.14
CA ILE A 271 27.35 -9.47 -0.84
C ILE A 271 27.30 -8.32 -1.84
N GLY A 272 28.29 -7.42 -1.78
CA GLY A 272 28.44 -6.32 -2.74
C GLY A 272 29.31 -6.71 -3.94
N ARG A 273 29.34 -5.83 -4.96
CA ARG A 273 29.96 -5.98 -6.30
C ARG A 273 31.38 -6.55 -6.33
N ASP A 274 32.17 -6.36 -5.27
CA ASP A 274 33.59 -6.77 -5.25
C ASP A 274 33.82 -8.15 -4.58
N GLY A 275 32.75 -8.89 -4.26
CA GLY A 275 32.83 -10.06 -3.37
C GLY A 275 33.16 -9.69 -1.92
N ALA A 276 33.28 -8.39 -1.63
CA ALA A 276 33.46 -7.86 -0.30
C ALA A 276 32.21 -8.17 0.55
N ARG A 277 32.42 -8.88 1.66
CA ARG A 277 31.39 -9.05 2.69
C ARG A 277 31.03 -7.65 3.19
N LEU A 278 29.78 -7.24 2.97
CA LEU A 278 29.22 -6.13 3.74
C LEU A 278 29.08 -6.66 5.17
N THR A 279 30.05 -6.32 6.01
CA THR A 279 30.02 -6.65 7.44
C THR A 279 28.83 -5.94 8.07
N ASN A 280 28.34 -6.45 9.20
CA ASN A 280 27.25 -5.85 9.98
C ASN A 280 27.45 -4.37 10.36
N GLU A 281 28.62 -3.78 10.07
CA GLU A 281 28.93 -2.37 10.26
C GLU A 281 28.37 -1.46 9.14
N ASN A 282 28.09 -2.01 7.95
CA ASN A 282 27.57 -1.25 6.78
C ASN A 282 26.07 -1.48 6.52
N ILE A 283 25.43 -2.35 7.31
CA ILE A 283 24.02 -2.73 7.17
C ILE A 283 23.39 -2.59 8.55
N GLU A 284 22.61 -1.53 8.75
CA GLU A 284 21.81 -1.39 9.97
C GLU A 284 20.57 -2.29 9.87
N LEU A 285 20.60 -3.41 10.62
CA LEU A 285 19.43 -4.26 10.83
C LEU A 285 18.61 -3.70 11.99
N ASN A 286 17.50 -3.04 11.69
CA ASN A 286 16.58 -2.61 12.75
C ASN A 286 15.55 -3.70 13.06
N ASN A 287 15.56 -4.22 14.30
CA ASN A 287 14.58 -5.19 14.78
C ASN A 287 13.48 -4.46 15.55
N ASN A 288 12.45 -4.00 14.86
CA ASN A 288 11.26 -3.44 15.50
C ASN A 288 10.28 -4.56 15.84
N ASN A 289 10.53 -5.34 16.90
CA ASN A 289 9.51 -6.17 17.54
C ASN A 289 9.71 -6.11 19.07
N ASN A 290 8.85 -5.34 19.75
CA ASN A 290 8.73 -5.27 21.21
C ASN A 290 8.09 -6.55 21.79
N ASN A 291 8.72 -7.71 21.59
CA ASN A 291 8.48 -8.89 22.40
C ASN A 291 9.82 -9.35 22.95
N HIS A 292 9.95 -9.31 24.29
CA HIS A 292 11.16 -9.61 25.04
C HIS A 292 11.99 -10.76 24.46
N ASN A 293 13.15 -10.42 23.89
CA ASN A 293 14.42 -11.15 23.94
C ASN A 293 15.48 -10.27 23.25
N ASP A 294 16.03 -9.36 24.05
CA ASP A 294 17.04 -8.36 23.65
C ASP A 294 18.34 -9.02 23.16
N ILE A 295 18.82 -8.62 21.97
CA ILE A 295 20.25 -8.68 21.64
C ILE A 295 20.72 -7.23 21.45
N ARG A 296 21.27 -6.65 22.50
CA ARG A 296 21.95 -5.35 22.47
C ARG A 296 23.30 -5.50 21.76
N VAL A 297 23.51 -4.77 20.67
CA VAL A 297 24.85 -4.57 20.09
C VAL A 297 25.41 -3.23 20.60
N ARG A 298 26.43 -3.30 21.46
CA ARG A 298 27.20 -2.13 21.91
C ARG A 298 28.29 -1.80 20.88
N SER A 299 28.35 -0.54 20.46
CA SER A 299 29.49 0.05 19.76
C SER A 299 30.73 -0.02 20.65
N LYS A 300 31.80 -0.69 20.17
CA LYS A 300 33.15 -0.43 20.69
C LYS A 300 33.74 0.73 19.91
N ARG A 301 33.81 1.91 20.53
CA ARG A 301 34.65 3.02 20.06
C ARG A 301 36.08 2.49 19.88
N LYS A 302 36.61 2.53 18.66
CA LYS A 302 38.05 2.42 18.44
C LYS A 302 38.71 3.63 19.13
N LYS A 303 39.50 3.37 20.17
CA LYS A 303 40.49 4.34 20.64
C LYS A 303 41.56 4.43 19.56
N ASN A 304 41.72 5.61 18.97
CA ASN A 304 42.96 5.98 18.29
C ASN A 304 44.06 6.22 19.33
N CYS A 305 45.27 5.77 19.02
CA CYS A 305 46.60 6.37 19.28
C CYS A 305 47.67 5.26 19.05
N ASN A 306 48.35 5.32 17.91
CA ASN A 306 49.76 5.72 17.70
C ASN A 306 50.76 4.65 18.15
N ILE A 307 51.38 3.89 17.24
CA ILE A 307 52.69 4.13 16.57
C ILE A 307 53.82 4.37 17.60
N MET A 308 54.94 3.63 17.45
CA MET A 308 56.23 3.92 18.09
C MET A 308 56.65 5.38 17.94
#